data_AF-A0A846J6X2-F1
#
_entry.id   AF-A0A846J6X2-F1
#
_cell.length_a   1.000
_cell.length_b   1.000
_cell.length_c   1.000
_cell.angle_alpha   90.00
_cell.angle_beta   90.00
_cell.angle_gamma   90.00
#
_symmetry.space_group_name_H-M   'P 1'
#
loop_
_entity.id
_entity.type
_entity.pdbx_description
1 polymer ?
#
loop_
_entity_poly.entity_id
_entity_poly.type
_entity_poly.pdbx_seq_one_letter_code
_entity_poly.pdbx_strand_id
1 'polypeptide(L)'
;MIKKLEKTYGSALKGVFFAVNPLKKKMLKTNCTVHKYIDIKAVDLLKIEGYEKEYEFFKRYIKHINNGVSWADQDFKSSNHFYHVSKGKGLYGFSDALTECRKYYKNAKGSFNNGNIEKSLFYLGAACHLIQDATVPQHVNNKLLKSHRKFELWIISKLMTDYSFDAEEGIIKYNELQDFIVNNAIMANDIYLRSINIKNTDKRYAKIATTIIHEAQKTTAGFLLLFYEEMKVKNKILL
;
A
#
# COMPACT_ATOMS: atom_id res chain seq x y z
N MET A 1 6.36 21.07 -32.42
CA MET A 1 5.59 21.78 -31.38
C MET A 1 5.32 20.91 -30.14
N ILE A 2 6.26 20.05 -29.72
CA ILE A 2 6.10 19.11 -28.57
C ILE A 2 7.04 19.47 -27.40
N LYS A 3 8.15 20.18 -27.65
CA LYS A 3 9.16 20.52 -26.63
C LYS A 3 8.76 21.64 -25.63
N LYS A 4 7.62 22.32 -25.82
CA LYS A 4 7.18 23.42 -24.92
C LYS A 4 6.29 22.94 -23.76
N LEU A 5 5.61 21.80 -23.90
CA LEU A 5 4.79 21.18 -22.85
C LEU A 5 5.63 20.53 -21.74
N GLU A 6 6.79 19.97 -22.09
CA GLU A 6 7.72 19.40 -21.10
C GLU A 6 8.34 20.47 -20.19
N LYS A 7 8.46 21.72 -20.68
CA LYS A 7 9.03 22.83 -19.90
C LYS A 7 8.06 23.40 -18.86
N THR A 8 6.75 23.18 -19.03
CA THR A 8 5.71 23.66 -18.11
C THR A 8 5.49 22.73 -16.90
N TYR A 9 5.78 21.43 -17.04
CA TYR A 9 5.80 20.51 -15.89
C TYR A 9 6.93 20.81 -14.90
N GLY A 10 8.09 21.30 -15.40
CA GLY A 10 9.24 21.63 -14.56
C GLY A 10 9.13 22.95 -13.79
N SER A 11 8.19 23.84 -14.15
CA SER A 11 8.10 25.20 -13.59
C SER A 11 6.92 25.40 -12.64
N ALA A 12 5.83 24.63 -12.76
CA ALA A 12 4.74 24.64 -11.77
C ALA A 12 5.13 23.99 -10.42
N LEU A 13 6.22 23.19 -10.40
CA LEU A 13 6.77 22.54 -9.20
C LEU A 13 7.45 23.49 -8.20
N LYS A 14 7.68 24.76 -8.55
CA LYS A 14 8.38 25.74 -7.68
C LYS A 14 7.45 26.58 -6.78
N GLY A 15 6.13 26.50 -6.94
CA GLY A 15 5.18 27.41 -6.28
C GLY A 15 4.48 26.90 -5.02
N VAL A 16 4.61 25.61 -4.65
CA VAL A 16 3.85 25.06 -3.51
C VAL A 16 4.81 24.57 -2.42
N PHE A 17 5.29 25.54 -1.64
CA PHE A 17 5.79 25.37 -0.28
C PHE A 17 4.92 26.27 0.60
N PHE A 18 4.42 25.83 1.76
CA PHE A 18 5.06 26.07 3.04
C PHE A 18 4.41 25.17 4.12
N ALA A 19 5.22 24.81 5.13
CA ALA A 19 4.90 24.05 6.36
C ALA A 19 5.31 22.56 6.47
N VAL A 20 6.28 22.06 5.69
CA VAL A 20 6.94 20.77 6.03
C VAL A 20 8.43 20.73 5.62
N ASN A 21 9.26 20.17 6.51
CA ASN A 21 10.73 20.06 6.39
C ASN A 21 11.17 19.27 5.13
N PRO A 22 12.18 19.71 4.36
CA PRO A 22 12.66 19.04 3.13
C PRO A 22 13.03 17.56 3.32
N LEU A 23 13.48 17.15 4.51
CA LEU A 23 13.73 15.74 4.83
C LEU A 23 12.43 14.93 4.92
N LYS A 24 11.35 15.52 5.46
CA LYS A 24 10.02 14.90 5.49
C LYS A 24 9.42 14.79 4.08
N LYS A 25 9.66 15.78 3.21
CA LYS A 25 9.23 15.75 1.80
C LYS A 25 9.92 14.66 0.99
N LYS A 26 11.23 14.42 1.22
CA LYS A 26 11.97 13.30 0.60
C LYS A 26 11.42 11.96 1.11
N MET A 27 11.15 11.83 2.41
CA MET A 27 10.60 10.63 3.04
C MET A 27 9.20 10.26 2.53
N LEU A 28 8.25 11.21 2.51
CA LEU A 28 6.91 11.03 1.93
C LEU A 28 6.99 10.56 0.47
N LYS A 29 7.92 11.12 -0.30
CA LYS A 29 8.13 10.69 -1.69
C LYS A 29 8.64 9.25 -1.80
N THR A 30 9.31 8.72 -0.77
CA THR A 30 10.00 7.43 -0.82
C THR A 30 9.19 6.28 -0.22
N ASN A 31 8.39 6.49 0.84
CA ASN A 31 7.43 5.48 1.31
C ASN A 31 6.37 5.22 0.23
N CYS A 32 5.86 6.28 -0.38
CA CYS A 32 5.10 6.26 -1.62
C CYS A 32 5.72 5.37 -2.74
N THR A 33 7.06 5.27 -2.84
CA THR A 33 7.71 4.40 -3.83
C THR A 33 7.55 2.92 -3.49
N VAL A 34 7.69 2.54 -2.21
CA VAL A 34 7.53 1.14 -1.77
C VAL A 34 6.09 0.67 -2.00
N HIS A 35 5.09 1.49 -1.67
CA HIS A 35 3.69 1.13 -1.90
C HIS A 35 3.35 0.97 -3.39
N LYS A 36 3.85 1.85 -4.26
CA LYS A 36 3.70 1.70 -5.71
C LYS A 36 4.35 0.43 -6.24
N TYR A 37 5.52 0.10 -5.71
CA TYR A 37 6.21 -1.15 -6.04
C TYR A 37 5.34 -2.34 -5.63
N ILE A 38 4.75 -2.33 -4.44
CA ILE A 38 3.82 -3.37 -3.98
C ILE A 38 2.61 -3.47 -4.93
N ASP A 39 1.98 -2.36 -5.33
CA ASP A 39 0.84 -2.38 -6.26
C ASP A 39 1.21 -3.02 -7.60
N ILE A 40 2.35 -2.64 -8.17
CA ILE A 40 2.84 -3.21 -9.44
C ILE A 40 3.05 -4.72 -9.31
N LYS A 41 3.71 -5.15 -8.23
CA LYS A 41 3.99 -6.58 -8.00
C LYS A 41 2.75 -7.38 -7.63
N ALA A 42 1.78 -6.79 -6.95
CA ALA A 42 0.47 -7.39 -6.72
C ALA A 42 -0.28 -7.62 -8.03
N VAL A 43 -0.21 -6.67 -8.98
CA VAL A 43 -0.80 -6.86 -10.32
C VAL A 43 -0.03 -7.92 -11.12
N ASP A 44 1.30 -7.93 -11.07
CA ASP A 44 2.10 -8.98 -11.72
C ASP A 44 1.76 -10.38 -11.17
N LEU A 45 1.54 -10.53 -9.86
CA LEU A 45 1.09 -11.78 -9.24
C LEU A 45 -0.24 -12.29 -9.81
N LEU A 46 -1.18 -11.40 -10.15
CA LEU A 46 -2.42 -11.81 -10.81
C LEU A 46 -2.13 -12.53 -12.11
N LYS A 47 -1.18 -12.02 -12.91
CA LYS A 47 -0.76 -12.66 -14.16
C LYS A 47 -0.08 -14.00 -13.90
N ILE A 48 0.84 -14.05 -12.94
CA ILE A 48 1.60 -15.25 -12.62
C ILE A 48 0.66 -16.40 -12.22
N GLU A 49 -0.40 -16.11 -11.46
CA GLU A 49 -1.38 -17.11 -11.02
C GLU A 49 -2.57 -17.30 -11.99
N GLY A 50 -2.50 -16.75 -13.20
CA GLY A 50 -3.47 -17.02 -14.28
C GLY A 50 -4.75 -16.17 -14.25
N TYR A 51 -4.82 -15.11 -13.44
CA TYR A 51 -5.90 -14.12 -13.43
C TYR A 51 -5.71 -13.07 -14.54
N GLU A 52 -5.65 -13.52 -15.80
CA GLU A 52 -5.27 -12.67 -16.95
C GLU A 52 -6.23 -11.49 -17.16
N LYS A 53 -7.54 -11.68 -16.93
CA LYS A 53 -8.56 -10.63 -17.13
C LYS A 53 -8.47 -9.55 -16.06
N GLU A 54 -8.20 -9.97 -14.83
CA GLU A 54 -8.01 -9.11 -13.68
C GLU A 54 -6.70 -8.34 -13.83
N TYR A 55 -5.62 -9.01 -14.21
CA TYR A 55 -4.34 -8.40 -14.56
C TYR A 55 -4.49 -7.31 -15.62
N GLU A 56 -5.09 -7.61 -16.77
CA GLU A 56 -5.25 -6.63 -17.85
C GLU A 56 -6.10 -5.42 -17.41
N PHE A 57 -7.16 -5.65 -16.63
CA PHE A 57 -7.95 -4.57 -16.06
C PHE A 57 -7.13 -3.68 -15.12
N PHE A 58 -6.48 -4.24 -14.11
CA PHE A 58 -5.75 -3.44 -13.11
C PHE A 58 -4.51 -2.79 -13.71
N LYS A 59 -3.79 -3.48 -14.61
CA LYS A 59 -2.66 -2.92 -15.34
C LYS A 59 -3.05 -1.68 -16.14
N ARG A 60 -4.19 -1.69 -16.83
CA ARG A 60 -4.70 -0.52 -17.57
C ARG A 60 -4.87 0.71 -16.69
N TYR A 61 -5.23 0.53 -15.42
CA TYR A 61 -5.53 1.61 -14.49
C TYR A 61 -4.51 1.77 -13.35
N ILE A 62 -3.34 1.11 -13.43
CA ILE A 62 -2.33 1.09 -12.38
C ILE A 62 -1.87 2.49 -11.96
N LYS A 63 -1.86 3.45 -12.89
CA LYS A 63 -1.57 4.86 -12.62
C LYS A 63 -2.55 5.47 -11.61
N HIS A 64 -3.84 5.14 -11.69
CA HIS A 64 -4.86 5.68 -10.78
C HIS A 64 -4.74 5.06 -9.39
N ILE A 65 -4.49 3.74 -9.32
CA ILE A 65 -4.22 3.03 -8.07
C ILE A 65 -3.01 3.65 -7.37
N ASN A 66 -1.89 3.77 -8.08
CA ASN A 66 -0.66 4.37 -7.58
C ASN A 66 -0.85 5.83 -7.13
N ASN A 67 -1.69 6.61 -7.82
CA ASN A 67 -2.02 7.97 -7.40
C ASN A 67 -2.83 7.99 -6.10
N GLY A 68 -3.77 7.06 -5.95
CA GLY A 68 -4.56 6.86 -4.73
C GLY A 68 -3.72 6.53 -3.51
N VAL A 69 -2.84 5.54 -3.66
CA VAL A 69 -1.84 5.16 -2.66
C VAL A 69 -0.99 6.36 -2.25
N SER A 70 -0.46 7.10 -3.24
CA SER A 70 0.37 8.28 -3.00
C SER A 70 -0.37 9.39 -2.25
N TRP A 71 -1.66 9.54 -2.55
CA TRP A 71 -2.50 10.58 -1.98
C TRP A 71 -2.82 10.27 -0.52
N ALA A 72 -3.16 9.02 -0.19
CA ALA A 72 -3.35 8.59 1.19
C ALA A 72 -2.08 8.85 2.04
N ASP A 73 -0.91 8.45 1.54
CA ASP A 73 0.37 8.64 2.24
C ASP A 73 0.73 10.14 2.47
N GLN A 74 0.22 11.05 1.64
CA GLN A 74 0.48 12.49 1.73
C GLN A 74 -0.54 13.28 2.57
N ASP A 75 -1.82 12.92 2.51
CA ASP A 75 -2.90 13.66 3.20
C ASP A 75 -3.11 13.21 4.65
N PHE A 76 -2.67 12.00 5.02
CA PHE A 76 -2.66 11.61 6.43
C PHE A 76 -1.44 12.18 7.14
N LYS A 77 -1.70 13.16 8.03
CA LYS A 77 -0.84 13.38 9.19
C LYS A 77 -0.57 11.99 9.78
N SER A 78 0.70 11.64 9.91
CA SER A 78 1.34 10.35 10.26
C SER A 78 0.92 9.75 11.62
N SER A 79 -0.32 9.97 12.03
CA SER A 79 -0.85 9.74 13.36
C SER A 79 -1.97 8.70 13.35
N ASN A 80 -2.62 8.41 12.21
CA ASN A 80 -3.82 7.56 12.18
C ASN A 80 -3.62 6.11 11.67
N HIS A 81 -2.39 5.70 11.33
CA HIS A 81 -2.13 4.38 10.71
C HIS A 81 -1.85 3.29 11.73
N PHE A 82 -2.53 3.29 12.88
CA PHE A 82 -2.24 2.37 13.96
C PHE A 82 -3.38 1.38 14.21
N TYR A 83 -3.08 0.09 14.10
CA TYR A 83 -3.98 -0.99 14.50
C TYR A 83 -3.36 -1.82 15.63
N HIS A 84 -4.03 -1.91 16.78
CA HIS A 84 -3.52 -2.66 17.92
C HIS A 84 -4.11 -4.07 17.94
N VAL A 85 -3.31 -5.05 17.53
CA VAL A 85 -3.70 -6.47 17.42
C VAL A 85 -4.38 -7.00 18.70
N SER A 86 -3.82 -6.73 19.87
CA SER A 86 -4.37 -7.28 21.13
C SER A 86 -5.66 -6.61 21.63
N LYS A 87 -6.11 -5.52 21.01
CA LYS A 87 -7.31 -4.76 21.44
C LYS A 87 -8.42 -4.78 20.39
N GLY A 88 -8.16 -5.32 19.19
CA GLY A 88 -9.10 -5.32 18.08
C GLY A 88 -9.53 -3.91 17.64
N LYS A 89 -8.77 -2.88 18.00
CA LYS A 89 -9.10 -1.45 17.81
C LYS A 89 -7.84 -0.65 17.53
N GLY A 90 -8.00 0.51 16.89
CA GLY A 90 -6.94 1.51 16.76
C GLY A 90 -6.47 2.06 18.12
N LEU A 91 -5.35 2.79 18.10
CA LEU A 91 -4.91 3.58 19.25
C LEU A 91 -6.01 4.58 19.69
N TYR A 92 -6.16 4.78 21.00
CA TYR A 92 -7.09 5.77 21.55
C TYR A 92 -6.74 7.17 21.01
N GLY A 93 -7.66 7.80 20.27
CA GLY A 93 -7.48 9.13 19.66
C GLY A 93 -7.24 9.17 18.15
N PHE A 94 -7.26 8.02 17.45
CA PHE A 94 -7.11 7.94 15.99
C PHE A 94 -8.29 7.20 15.33
N SER A 95 -8.70 7.60 14.11
CA SER A 95 -9.57 6.73 13.31
C SER A 95 -8.81 5.44 13.04
N ASP A 96 -9.41 4.28 13.36
CA ASP A 96 -8.73 3.01 13.12
C ASP A 96 -8.51 2.84 11.60
N ALA A 97 -7.35 2.32 11.20
CA ALA A 97 -6.98 2.14 9.79
C ALA A 97 -8.07 1.38 9.01
N LEU A 98 -8.80 0.49 9.69
CA LEU A 98 -9.94 -0.23 9.14
C LEU A 98 -11.11 0.70 8.76
N THR A 99 -11.42 1.70 9.56
CA THR A 99 -12.50 2.68 9.33
C THR A 99 -12.19 3.56 8.11
N GLU A 100 -10.96 4.07 8.01
CA GLU A 100 -10.54 4.82 6.81
C GLU A 100 -10.51 3.90 5.58
N CYS A 101 -10.01 2.67 5.72
CA CYS A 101 -10.00 1.69 4.64
C CYS A 101 -11.43 1.38 4.15
N ARG A 102 -12.38 1.18 5.07
CA ARG A 102 -13.82 1.01 4.75
C ARG A 102 -14.39 2.22 4.01
N LYS A 103 -14.04 3.44 4.43
CA LYS A 103 -14.47 4.68 3.78
C LYS A 103 -13.94 4.78 2.35
N TYR A 104 -12.65 4.52 2.14
CA TYR A 104 -12.07 4.51 0.80
C TYR A 104 -12.65 3.41 -0.07
N TYR A 105 -12.80 2.21 0.46
CA TYR A 105 -13.40 1.10 -0.28
C TYR A 105 -14.86 1.39 -0.67
N LYS A 106 -15.64 2.00 0.22
CA LYS A 106 -17.00 2.48 -0.09
C LYS A 106 -17.00 3.53 -1.21
N ASN A 107 -16.06 4.47 -1.18
CA ASN A 107 -15.93 5.49 -2.23
C ASN A 107 -15.49 4.90 -3.58
N ALA A 108 -14.63 3.88 -3.55
CA ALA A 108 -14.24 3.12 -4.73
C ALA A 108 -15.47 2.47 -5.37
N LYS A 109 -16.21 1.66 -4.60
CA LYS A 109 -17.44 1.00 -5.07
C LYS A 109 -18.48 1.98 -5.58
N GLY A 110 -18.71 3.09 -4.87
CA GLY A 110 -19.65 4.12 -5.30
C GLY A 110 -19.24 4.77 -6.63
N SER A 111 -17.96 5.11 -6.79
CA SER A 111 -17.45 5.70 -8.03
C SER A 111 -17.53 4.71 -9.20
N PHE A 112 -17.24 3.42 -8.95
CA PHE A 112 -17.34 2.36 -9.96
C PHE A 112 -18.78 2.19 -10.46
N ASN A 113 -19.74 2.15 -9.54
CA ASN A 113 -21.16 2.02 -9.89
C ASN A 113 -21.70 3.24 -10.64
N ASN A 114 -21.09 4.41 -10.45
CA ASN A 114 -21.41 5.62 -11.21
C ASN A 114 -20.64 5.70 -12.55
N GLY A 115 -19.94 4.65 -12.97
CA GLY A 115 -19.19 4.59 -14.23
C GLY A 115 -17.85 5.32 -14.22
N ASN A 116 -17.44 5.90 -13.09
CA ASN A 116 -16.15 6.58 -12.96
C ASN A 116 -15.05 5.62 -12.47
N ILE A 117 -14.53 4.83 -13.41
CA ILE A 117 -13.52 3.79 -13.14
C ILE A 117 -12.21 4.39 -12.62
N GLU A 118 -11.76 5.51 -13.17
CA GLU A 118 -10.52 6.16 -12.75
C GLU A 118 -10.59 6.63 -11.30
N LYS A 119 -11.67 7.31 -10.91
CA LYS A 119 -11.89 7.75 -9.53
C LYS A 119 -12.12 6.56 -8.58
N SER A 120 -12.77 5.51 -9.07
CA SER A 120 -12.92 4.27 -8.32
C SER A 120 -11.56 3.68 -7.95
N LEU A 121 -10.69 3.49 -8.93
CA LEU A 121 -9.40 2.85 -8.73
C LEU A 121 -8.40 3.76 -8.01
N PHE A 122 -8.59 5.07 -8.08
CA PHE A 122 -7.94 6.00 -7.16
C PHE A 122 -8.31 5.73 -5.70
N TYR A 123 -9.59 5.63 -5.35
CA TYR A 123 -9.97 5.30 -3.98
C TYR A 123 -9.60 3.87 -3.58
N LEU A 124 -9.59 2.93 -4.54
CA LEU A 124 -9.09 1.57 -4.28
C LEU A 124 -7.61 1.61 -3.89
N GLY A 125 -6.78 2.37 -4.59
CA GLY A 125 -5.39 2.60 -4.21
C GLY A 125 -5.25 3.21 -2.81
N ALA A 126 -6.08 4.19 -2.46
CA ALA A 126 -6.07 4.73 -1.09
C ALA A 126 -6.41 3.67 -0.02
N ALA A 127 -7.28 2.69 -0.34
CA ALA A 127 -7.54 1.55 0.52
C ALA A 127 -6.36 0.55 0.56
N CYS A 128 -5.71 0.28 -0.58
CA CYS A 128 -4.52 -0.57 -0.67
C CYS A 128 -3.41 -0.06 0.26
N HIS A 129 -3.17 1.26 0.30
CA HIS A 129 -2.18 1.85 1.20
C HIS A 129 -2.37 1.42 2.67
N LEU A 130 -3.62 1.43 3.17
CA LEU A 130 -3.92 1.02 4.55
C LEU A 130 -3.78 -0.49 4.77
N ILE A 131 -4.08 -1.31 3.75
CA ILE A 131 -3.83 -2.77 3.78
C ILE A 131 -2.34 -3.07 3.82
N GLN A 132 -1.54 -2.31 3.07
CA GLN A 132 -0.09 -2.43 3.02
C GLN A 132 0.55 -1.95 4.31
N ASP A 133 0.11 -0.83 4.87
CA ASP A 133 0.59 -0.34 6.18
C ASP A 133 0.33 -1.36 7.30
N ALA A 134 -0.77 -2.10 7.22
CA ALA A 134 -1.08 -3.14 8.21
C ALA A 134 -0.05 -4.29 8.23
N THR A 135 0.77 -4.49 7.19
CA THR A 135 1.84 -5.52 7.22
C THR A 135 3.11 -5.04 7.92
N VAL A 136 3.22 -3.75 8.23
CA VAL A 136 4.44 -3.15 8.78
C VAL A 136 4.37 -3.15 10.32
N PRO A 137 5.32 -3.81 11.01
CA PRO A 137 5.27 -3.95 12.47
C PRO A 137 5.17 -2.62 13.23
N GLN A 138 5.80 -1.57 12.69
CA GLN A 138 5.80 -0.24 13.29
C GLN A 138 4.45 0.47 13.22
N HIS A 139 3.61 0.14 12.23
CA HIS A 139 2.24 0.63 12.10
C HIS A 139 1.26 -0.15 12.98
N VAL A 140 1.66 -1.29 13.57
CA VAL A 140 0.78 -2.07 14.46
C VAL A 140 1.26 -2.16 15.90
N ASN A 141 2.51 -1.74 16.16
CA ASN A 141 3.13 -1.73 17.47
C ASN A 141 3.82 -0.39 17.77
N ASN A 142 3.14 0.45 18.55
CA ASN A 142 3.60 1.81 18.89
C ASN A 142 4.92 1.86 19.65
N LYS A 143 5.36 0.75 20.25
CA LYS A 143 6.66 0.69 20.92
C LYS A 143 7.83 0.81 19.92
N LEU A 144 7.58 0.68 18.61
CA LEU A 144 8.60 0.66 17.56
C LEU A 144 8.79 2.00 16.82
N LEU A 145 8.06 3.03 17.22
CA LEU A 145 8.06 4.35 16.56
C LEU A 145 9.46 4.99 16.47
N LYS A 146 10.33 4.75 17.46
CA LYS A 146 11.69 5.32 17.50
C LYS A 146 12.65 4.72 16.45
N SER A 147 12.35 3.53 15.92
CA SER A 147 13.19 2.82 14.94
C SER A 147 12.62 2.78 13.52
N HIS A 148 11.39 3.23 13.32
CA HIS A 148 10.63 3.16 12.06
C HIS A 148 11.40 3.74 10.86
N ARG A 149 11.89 4.97 10.98
CA ARG A 149 12.65 5.65 9.92
C ARG A 149 13.89 4.88 9.43
N LYS A 150 14.64 4.25 10.33
CA LYS A 150 15.88 3.53 9.96
C LYS A 150 15.55 2.27 9.15
N PHE A 151 14.44 1.63 9.47
CA PHE A 151 13.99 0.41 8.79
C PHE A 151 13.46 0.74 7.39
N GLU A 152 12.61 1.76 7.24
CA GLU A 152 12.11 2.19 5.93
C GLU A 152 13.23 2.62 4.98
N LEU A 153 14.17 3.44 5.46
CA LEU A 153 15.33 3.86 4.67
C LEU A 153 16.21 2.67 4.26
N TRP A 154 16.27 1.63 5.09
CA TRP A 154 16.98 0.40 4.74
C TRP A 154 16.27 -0.33 3.59
N ILE A 155 14.94 -0.51 3.63
CA ILE A 155 14.16 -1.13 2.55
C ILE A 155 14.38 -0.40 1.24
N ILE A 156 14.26 0.93 1.28
CA ILE A 156 14.49 1.79 0.12
C ILE A 156 15.90 1.58 -0.43
N SER A 157 16.92 1.56 0.43
CA SER A 157 18.29 1.36 -0.02
C SER A 157 18.49 0.03 -0.75
N LYS A 158 17.74 -1.02 -0.36
CA LYS A 158 17.77 -2.32 -1.03
C LYS A 158 17.02 -2.30 -2.35
N LEU A 159 15.84 -1.68 -2.42
CA LEU A 159 15.09 -1.51 -3.67
C LEU A 159 15.84 -0.68 -4.74
N MET A 160 16.79 0.16 -4.34
CA MET A 160 17.66 0.91 -5.25
C MET A 160 18.89 0.11 -5.74
N THR A 161 18.99 -1.17 -5.36
CA THR A 161 20.02 -2.12 -5.80
C THR A 161 19.36 -3.31 -6.52
N ASP A 162 20.10 -4.34 -6.89
CA ASP A 162 19.56 -5.57 -7.50
C ASP A 162 18.80 -6.47 -6.51
N TYR A 163 18.53 -5.99 -5.28
CA TYR A 163 17.79 -6.74 -4.29
C TYR A 163 16.29 -6.73 -4.63
N SER A 164 15.74 -7.92 -4.91
CA SER A 164 14.31 -8.10 -5.18
C SER A 164 13.55 -8.52 -3.92
N PHE A 165 12.34 -7.96 -3.76
CA PHE A 165 11.35 -8.37 -2.76
C PHE A 165 10.11 -8.95 -3.44
N ASP A 166 10.25 -9.50 -4.64
CA ASP A 166 9.15 -10.03 -5.42
C ASP A 166 8.66 -11.35 -4.80
N ALA A 167 7.38 -11.41 -4.44
CA ALA A 167 6.70 -12.67 -4.21
C ALA A 167 6.45 -13.35 -5.58
N GLU A 168 6.78 -14.64 -5.65
CA GLU A 168 6.66 -15.41 -6.89
C GLU A 168 5.29 -16.09 -7.03
N GLU A 169 4.59 -16.31 -5.91
CA GLU A 169 3.27 -16.96 -5.86
C GLU A 169 2.62 -16.78 -4.47
N GLY A 170 1.40 -17.27 -4.33
CA GLY A 170 0.65 -17.42 -3.09
C GLY A 170 -0.20 -16.20 -2.77
N ILE A 171 -1.04 -15.73 -3.70
CA ILE A 171 -2.06 -14.71 -3.45
C ILE A 171 -2.89 -15.09 -2.23
N ILE A 172 -3.06 -14.15 -1.30
CA ILE A 172 -3.84 -14.34 -0.07
C ILE A 172 -5.19 -13.64 -0.25
N LYS A 173 -6.27 -14.43 -0.26
CA LYS A 173 -7.64 -13.94 -0.42
C LYS A 173 -8.40 -13.99 0.90
N TYR A 174 -9.25 -12.98 1.10
CA TYR A 174 -10.27 -12.98 2.14
C TYR A 174 -11.59 -12.52 1.55
N ASN A 175 -12.69 -12.95 2.15
CA ASN A 175 -14.04 -12.58 1.73
C ASN A 175 -14.45 -11.21 2.28
N GLU A 176 -13.87 -10.78 3.39
CA GLU A 176 -14.17 -9.49 4.01
C GLU A 176 -12.97 -8.55 4.04
N LEU A 177 -13.21 -7.27 3.76
CA LEU A 177 -12.19 -6.21 3.81
C LEU A 177 -11.42 -6.19 5.14
N GLN A 178 -12.11 -6.44 6.25
CA GLN A 178 -11.50 -6.37 7.57
C GLN A 178 -10.42 -7.42 7.78
N ASP A 179 -10.55 -8.59 7.16
CA ASP A 179 -9.63 -9.70 7.35
C ASP A 179 -8.26 -9.38 6.74
N PHE A 180 -8.21 -8.61 5.65
CA PHE A 180 -6.95 -8.09 5.11
C PHE A 180 -6.20 -7.26 6.15
N ILE A 181 -6.87 -6.33 6.84
CA ILE A 181 -6.22 -5.47 7.84
C ILE A 181 -5.83 -6.27 9.08
N VAL A 182 -6.75 -7.09 9.60
CA VAL A 182 -6.56 -7.81 10.86
C VAL A 182 -5.46 -8.86 10.73
N ASN A 183 -5.49 -9.68 9.68
CA ASN A 183 -4.51 -10.75 9.50
C ASN A 183 -3.13 -10.19 9.13
N ASN A 184 -3.06 -9.12 8.33
CA ASN A 184 -1.79 -8.42 8.07
C ASN A 184 -1.17 -7.90 9.37
N ALA A 185 -1.97 -7.31 10.25
CA ALA A 185 -1.48 -6.80 11.51
C ALA A 185 -1.01 -7.92 12.47
N ILE A 186 -1.73 -9.04 12.51
CA ILE A 186 -1.32 -10.23 13.28
C ILE A 186 0.03 -10.75 12.76
N MET A 187 0.15 -10.95 11.45
CA MET A 187 1.39 -11.38 10.78
C MET A 187 2.54 -10.41 11.09
N ALA A 188 2.31 -9.10 10.95
CA ALA A 188 3.31 -8.05 11.19
C ALA A 188 3.84 -8.07 12.65
N ASN A 189 2.94 -8.23 13.62
CA ASN A 189 3.36 -8.33 15.02
C ASN A 189 4.13 -9.63 15.29
N ASP A 190 3.67 -10.76 14.72
CA ASP A 190 4.32 -12.05 14.88
C ASP A 190 5.75 -12.07 14.28
N ILE A 191 5.95 -11.58 13.05
CA ILE A 191 7.29 -11.55 12.45
C ILE A 191 8.26 -10.66 13.25
N TYR A 192 7.77 -9.58 13.84
CA TYR A 192 8.55 -8.75 14.73
C TYR A 192 9.00 -9.52 15.99
N LEU A 193 8.06 -10.19 16.67
CA LEU A 193 8.35 -10.98 17.86
C LEU A 193 9.36 -12.11 17.55
N ARG A 194 9.19 -12.82 16.44
CA ARG A 194 10.10 -13.88 15.98
C ARG A 194 11.48 -13.38 15.55
N SER A 195 11.65 -12.07 15.37
CA SER A 195 12.88 -11.45 14.88
C SER A 195 13.62 -10.61 15.94
N ILE A 196 13.03 -10.42 17.13
CA ILE A 196 13.56 -9.52 18.17
C ILE A 196 14.96 -9.93 18.65
N ASN A 197 15.22 -11.24 18.71
CA ASN A 197 16.49 -11.81 19.20
C ASN A 197 17.61 -11.84 18.15
N ILE A 198 17.34 -11.42 16.91
CA ILE A 198 18.37 -11.35 15.87
C ILE A 198 19.24 -10.11 16.14
N LYS A 199 20.45 -10.34 16.66
CA LYS A 199 21.40 -9.28 17.03
C LYS A 199 21.93 -8.49 15.84
N ASN A 200 22.16 -9.15 14.70
CA ASN A 200 22.63 -8.49 13.49
C ASN A 200 21.46 -7.71 12.85
N THR A 201 21.58 -6.38 12.84
CA THR A 201 20.52 -5.48 12.34
C THR A 201 20.17 -5.72 10.88
N ASP A 202 21.16 -5.93 10.00
CA ASP A 202 20.90 -6.14 8.56
C ASP A 202 20.16 -7.46 8.31
N LYS A 203 20.60 -8.55 8.96
CA LYS A 203 19.88 -9.85 8.90
C LYS A 203 18.46 -9.74 9.46
N ARG A 204 18.28 -9.01 10.56
CA ARG A 204 16.96 -8.79 11.15
C ARG A 204 16.06 -7.99 10.21
N TYR A 205 16.58 -6.93 9.62
CA TYR A 205 15.84 -6.09 8.68
C TYR A 205 15.49 -6.85 7.42
N ALA A 206 16.41 -7.60 6.84
CA ALA A 206 16.14 -8.44 5.67
C ALA A 206 15.02 -9.45 5.94
N LYS A 207 15.08 -10.18 7.06
CA LYS A 207 14.04 -11.14 7.44
C LYS A 207 12.66 -10.49 7.56
N ILE A 208 12.58 -9.36 8.28
CA ILE A 208 11.30 -8.66 8.46
C ILE A 208 10.82 -8.09 7.13
N ALA A 209 11.67 -7.34 6.41
CA ALA A 209 11.32 -6.67 5.16
C ALA A 209 10.83 -7.63 4.09
N THR A 210 11.55 -8.74 3.85
CA THR A 210 11.14 -9.76 2.87
C THR A 210 9.78 -10.33 3.24
N THR A 211 9.56 -10.67 4.51
CA THR A 211 8.27 -11.23 4.94
C THR A 211 7.12 -10.25 4.73
N ILE A 212 7.27 -9.00 5.19
CA ILE A 212 6.17 -8.02 5.17
C ILE A 212 5.86 -7.51 3.77
N ILE A 213 6.87 -7.39 2.89
CA ILE A 213 6.68 -6.95 1.51
C ILE A 213 6.03 -8.05 0.69
N HIS A 214 6.42 -9.32 0.88
CA HIS A 214 5.76 -10.45 0.24
C HIS A 214 4.29 -10.52 0.67
N GLU A 215 4.01 -10.41 1.97
CA GLU A 215 2.63 -10.38 2.48
C GLU A 215 1.83 -9.23 1.88
N ALA A 216 2.43 -8.03 1.80
CA ALA A 216 1.77 -6.85 1.25
C ALA A 216 1.41 -7.04 -0.23
N GLN A 217 2.29 -7.65 -1.03
CA GLN A 217 2.01 -7.97 -2.43
C GLN A 217 0.87 -9.00 -2.56
N LYS A 218 0.94 -10.10 -1.79
CA LYS A 218 -0.03 -11.20 -1.82
C LYS A 218 -1.44 -10.75 -1.40
N THR A 219 -1.52 -9.96 -0.34
CA THR A 219 -2.79 -9.47 0.21
C THR A 219 -3.35 -8.29 -0.58
N THR A 220 -2.49 -7.44 -1.16
CA THR A 220 -2.94 -6.44 -2.14
C THR A 220 -3.54 -7.13 -3.36
N ALA A 221 -2.90 -8.18 -3.89
CA ALA A 221 -3.42 -8.94 -5.03
C ALA A 221 -4.78 -9.56 -4.71
N GLY A 222 -4.93 -10.20 -3.55
CA GLY A 222 -6.22 -10.76 -3.12
C GLY A 222 -7.30 -9.69 -2.90
N PHE A 223 -6.92 -8.50 -2.43
CA PHE A 223 -7.85 -7.38 -2.28
C PHE A 223 -8.33 -6.83 -3.63
N LEU A 224 -7.44 -6.76 -4.63
CA LEU A 224 -7.81 -6.42 -6.00
C LEU A 224 -8.80 -7.44 -6.58
N LEU A 225 -8.58 -8.74 -6.34
CA LEU A 225 -9.53 -9.79 -6.75
C LEU A 225 -10.90 -9.62 -6.08
N LEU A 226 -10.94 -9.37 -4.76
CA LEU A 226 -12.19 -9.11 -4.04
C LEU A 226 -12.95 -7.94 -4.69
N PHE A 227 -12.29 -6.83 -4.98
CA PHE A 227 -12.93 -5.69 -5.65
C PHE A 227 -13.44 -6.06 -7.05
N TYR A 228 -12.63 -6.77 -7.83
CA TYR A 228 -12.99 -7.18 -9.19
C TYR A 228 -14.25 -8.05 -9.22
N GLU A 229 -14.33 -9.00 -8.30
CA GLU A 229 -15.47 -9.91 -8.11
C GLU A 229 -16.71 -9.15 -7.61
N GLU A 230 -16.60 -8.37 -6.53
CA GLU A 230 -17.72 -7.61 -5.96
C GLU A 230 -18.34 -6.64 -6.98
N MET A 231 -17.49 -5.97 -7.77
CA MET A 231 -17.93 -5.00 -8.77
C MET A 231 -18.40 -5.62 -10.09
N LYS A 232 -18.31 -6.96 -10.21
CA LYS A 232 -18.67 -7.73 -11.41
C LYS A 232 -18.01 -7.12 -12.65
N VAL A 233 -16.73 -6.76 -12.54
CA VAL A 233 -15.99 -6.02 -13.57
C VAL A 233 -16.07 -6.72 -14.92
N LYS A 234 -15.92 -8.04 -14.92
CA LYS A 234 -16.07 -8.90 -16.11
C LYS A 234 -17.37 -8.65 -16.89
N ASN A 235 -18.49 -8.40 -16.19
CA ASN A 235 -19.79 -8.23 -16.82
C ASN A 235 -20.04 -6.79 -17.31
N LYS A 236 -19.26 -5.82 -16.81
CA LYS A 236 -19.44 -4.39 -17.10
C LYS A 236 -18.47 -3.82 -18.13
N ILE A 237 -17.39 -4.56 -18.46
CA ILE A 237 -16.38 -4.17 -19.47
C ILE A 237 -16.62 -4.88 -20.81
N LEU A 238 -17.51 -5.87 -20.85
CA LEU A 238 -17.96 -6.55 -22.07
C LEU A 238 -19.18 -5.87 -22.74
N LEU A 239 -19.50 -4.63 -22.35
CA LEU A 239 -20.46 -3.72 -22.97
C LEU A 239 -19.72 -2.46 -23.41
#